data_AF-A0A9P0BGU4-F1
#
_entry.id   AF-A0A9P0BGU4-F1
#
_cell.length_a   1.000
_cell.length_b   1.000
_cell.length_c   1.000
_cell.angle_alpha   90.00
_cell.angle_beta   90.00
_cell.angle_gamma   90.00
#
_symmetry.space_group_name_H-M   'P 1'
#
loop_
_entity.id
_entity.type
_entity.pdbx_description
1 polymer ?
#
loop_
_entity_poly.entity_id
_entity_poly.type
_entity_poly.pdbx_seq_one_letter_code
_entity_poly.pdbx_strand_id
1 'polypeptide(L)'
;MYSRRFILVGVCIIFVLIGVSLLVFFLNKKGSCHSSTFTCSSGDTCVPQKNVCNGIPDCPHDDDEDEDFCADLYGSVKMIETNWNISKERKDYINSIFDKCELKMYPDYCVCKYQTILYCKDVGLQKIPQNISKEVTRLILANNSIHNLKVDSFKNYRLDMM
;
A
#
# COMPACT_ATOMS: atom_id res chain seq x y z
N MET A 1 32.77 24.10 54.76
CA MET A 1 31.30 23.91 54.57
C MET A 1 30.80 24.24 53.16
N TYR A 2 31.58 24.93 52.32
CA TYR A 2 31.22 25.32 50.95
C TYR A 2 31.22 24.11 49.97
N SER A 3 32.24 23.24 50.01
CA SER A 3 32.44 22.16 49.03
C SER A 3 31.36 21.07 49.00
N ARG A 4 30.71 20.76 50.14
CA ARG A 4 29.58 19.78 50.17
C ARG A 4 28.35 20.28 49.43
N ARG A 5 28.11 21.60 49.40
CA ARG A 5 26.98 22.20 48.69
C ARG A 5 27.19 22.17 47.17
N PHE A 6 28.41 22.40 46.70
CA PHE A 6 28.74 22.27 45.27
C PHE A 6 28.62 20.84 44.75
N ILE A 7 29.06 19.85 45.54
CA ILE A 7 28.91 18.43 45.19
C ILE A 7 27.42 18.05 45.10
N LEU A 8 26.60 18.47 46.06
CA LEU A 8 25.16 18.24 46.05
C LEU A 8 24.48 18.85 44.81
N VAL A 9 24.82 20.10 44.48
CA VAL A 9 24.26 20.77 43.30
C VAL A 9 24.68 20.08 42.00
N GLY A 10 25.95 19.69 41.88
CA GLY A 10 26.46 18.96 40.72
C GLY A 10 25.78 17.60 40.53
N VAL A 11 25.60 16.84 41.61
CA VAL A 11 24.91 15.54 41.58
C VAL A 11 23.45 15.71 41.16
N CYS A 12 22.74 16.70 41.69
CA CYS A 12 21.36 17.00 41.28
C CYS A 12 21.26 17.34 39.79
N ILE A 13 22.19 18.14 39.26
CA ILE A 13 22.21 18.49 37.83
C ILE A 13 22.41 17.23 36.97
N ILE A 14 23.32 16.34 37.36
CA ILE A 14 23.56 15.10 36.62
C ILE A 14 22.31 14.22 36.59
N PHE A 15 21.63 14.04 37.72
CA PHE A 15 20.37 13.27 37.77
C PHE A 15 19.27 13.88 36.90
N VAL A 16 19.16 15.21 36.87
CA VAL A 16 18.21 15.91 35.99
C VAL A 16 18.58 15.69 34.52
N LEU A 17 19.85 15.80 34.14
CA LEU A 17 20.29 15.58 32.75
C LEU A 17 20.07 14.14 32.27
N ILE A 18 20.31 13.15 33.13
CA ILE A 18 20.02 11.75 32.83
C ILE A 18 18.51 11.54 32.70
N GLY A 19 17.72 12.09 33.62
CA GLY A 19 16.25 12.00 33.58
C GLY A 19 15.67 12.63 32.31
N VAL A 20 16.16 13.80 31.91
CA VAL A 20 15.75 14.47 30.67
C VAL A 20 16.18 13.66 29.43
N SER A 21 17.39 13.10 29.41
CA SER A 21 17.85 12.26 28.28
C SER A 21 17.00 10.99 28.14
N LEU A 22 16.69 10.32 29.24
CA LEU A 22 15.80 9.16 29.24
C LEU A 22 14.40 9.54 28.79
N LEU A 23 13.85 10.65 29.28
CA LEU A 23 12.53 11.14 28.90
C LEU A 23 12.48 11.48 27.40
N VAL A 24 13.52 12.13 26.85
CA VAL A 24 13.64 12.40 25.41
C VAL A 24 13.73 11.10 24.60
N PHE A 25 14.46 10.10 25.08
CA PHE A 25 14.54 8.79 24.45
C PHE A 25 13.18 8.08 24.42
N PHE A 26 12.44 8.10 25.52
CA PHE A 26 11.10 7.50 25.60
C PHE A 26 10.04 8.27 24.80
N LEU A 27 10.12 9.60 24.73
CA LEU A 27 9.20 10.41 23.92
C LEU A 27 9.45 10.27 22.40
N ASN A 28 10.68 10.01 21.99
CA ASN A 28 11.01 9.72 20.59
C ASN A 28 10.72 8.28 20.17
N LYS A 29 10.49 7.37 21.13
CA LYS A 29 10.01 6.00 20.88
C LYS A 29 8.50 5.98 20.62
N LYS A 30 8.01 6.86 19.74
CA LYS A 30 6.61 6.85 19.29
C LYS A 30 6.54 6.11 17.96
N GLY A 31 6.32 4.80 18.06
CA GLY A 31 6.09 3.90 16.94
C GLY A 31 4.75 4.19 16.24
N SER A 32 4.73 5.24 15.43
CA SER A 32 3.72 5.37 14.39
C SER A 32 4.42 5.84 13.13
N CYS A 33 4.54 4.92 12.17
CA CYS A 33 4.97 5.25 10.83
C CYS A 33 4.02 6.30 10.22
N HIS A 34 4.51 7.08 9.25
CA HIS A 34 3.66 8.03 8.53
C HIS A 34 2.48 7.27 7.88
N SER A 35 1.32 7.91 7.70
CA SER A 35 0.11 7.22 7.20
C SER A 35 0.25 6.57 5.81
N SER A 36 1.37 6.80 5.11
CA SER A 36 1.69 6.25 3.79
C SER A 36 2.76 5.14 3.82
N THR A 37 3.02 4.55 4.98
CA THR A 37 4.06 3.52 5.18
C THR A 37 3.49 2.32 5.93
N PHE A 38 3.91 1.13 5.56
CA PHE A 38 3.63 -0.12 6.24
C PHE A 38 4.56 -0.25 7.46
N THR A 39 4.04 -0.79 8.56
CA THR A 39 4.80 -0.97 9.81
C THR A 39 5.08 -2.46 9.98
N CYS A 40 6.36 -2.84 10.08
CA CYS A 40 6.73 -4.24 10.32
C CYS A 40 6.22 -4.70 11.71
N SER A 41 6.08 -6.02 11.92
CA SER A 41 5.63 -6.60 13.19
C SER A 41 6.53 -6.24 14.37
N SER A 42 7.80 -5.91 14.09
CA SER A 42 8.78 -5.44 15.08
C SER A 42 8.56 -3.99 15.53
N GLY A 43 7.63 -3.24 14.91
CA GLY A 43 7.20 -1.89 15.30
C GLY A 43 8.18 -0.74 15.03
N ASP A 44 9.47 -1.04 14.88
CA ASP A 44 10.53 -0.03 14.73
C ASP A 44 10.95 0.22 13.27
N THR A 45 10.46 -0.56 12.31
CA THR A 45 10.79 -0.45 10.88
C THR A 45 9.57 -0.09 10.05
N CYS A 46 9.70 0.92 9.18
CA CYS A 46 8.64 1.39 8.31
C CYS A 46 9.03 1.16 6.84
N VAL A 47 8.20 0.43 6.11
CA VAL A 47 8.39 0.10 4.70
C VAL A 47 7.47 0.99 3.85
N PRO A 48 7.97 1.68 2.80
CA PRO A 48 7.11 2.39 1.85
C PRO A 48 6.07 1.44 1.23
N GLN A 49 4.83 1.88 1.03
CA GLN A 49 3.80 0.99 0.43
C GLN A 49 4.20 0.37 -0.92
N LYS A 50 5.01 1.06 -1.73
CA LYS A 50 5.54 0.54 -3.01
C LYS A 50 6.51 -0.63 -2.87
N ASN A 51 7.04 -0.82 -1.67
CA ASN A 51 8.02 -1.84 -1.33
C ASN A 51 7.37 -3.06 -0.65
N VAL A 52 6.09 -2.96 -0.30
CA VAL A 52 5.32 -4.08 0.23
C VAL A 52 4.95 -5.01 -0.93
N CYS A 53 5.14 -6.31 -0.76
CA CYS A 53 4.87 -7.35 -1.77
C CYS A 53 5.65 -7.14 -3.08
N ASN A 54 6.89 -6.66 -3.00
CA ASN A 54 7.78 -6.44 -4.14
C ASN A 54 8.71 -7.64 -4.43
N GLY A 55 8.65 -8.70 -3.63
CA GLY A 55 9.50 -9.88 -3.69
C GLY A 55 10.88 -9.72 -3.06
N ILE A 56 11.10 -8.66 -2.27
CA ILE A 56 12.34 -8.33 -1.59
C ILE A 56 12.02 -8.07 -0.11
N PRO A 57 12.58 -8.87 0.83
CA PRO A 57 12.36 -8.67 2.26
C PRO A 57 12.92 -7.32 2.72
N ASP A 58 12.06 -6.35 3.00
CA ASP A 58 12.40 -5.07 3.60
C ASP A 58 12.14 -5.07 5.13
N CYS A 59 11.30 -5.96 5.66
CA CYS A 59 11.12 -6.18 7.09
C CYS A 59 12.09 -7.24 7.67
N PRO A 60 12.49 -7.12 8.96
CA PRO A 60 13.36 -8.11 9.62
C PRO A 60 12.80 -9.54 9.67
N HIS A 61 11.48 -9.69 9.60
CA HIS A 61 10.77 -10.97 9.64
C HIS A 61 9.97 -11.22 8.35
N ASP A 62 10.29 -10.50 7.26
CA ASP A 62 9.62 -10.71 5.96
C ASP A 62 8.10 -10.45 5.99
N ASP A 63 7.61 -9.71 6.99
CA ASP A 63 6.18 -9.41 7.17
C ASP A 63 5.59 -8.66 5.96
N ASP A 64 6.43 -7.93 5.23
CA ASP A 64 6.09 -7.17 4.04
C ASP A 64 5.91 -8.02 2.79
N GLU A 65 6.36 -9.29 2.82
CA GLU A 65 6.23 -10.28 1.74
C GLU A 65 5.43 -11.51 2.17
N ASP A 66 4.81 -11.47 3.35
CA ASP A 66 3.97 -12.54 3.87
C ASP A 66 2.85 -12.89 2.86
N GLU A 67 2.71 -14.18 2.53
CA GLU A 67 1.78 -14.63 1.50
C GLU A 67 0.31 -14.30 1.86
N ASP A 68 -0.06 -14.39 3.14
CA ASP A 68 -1.43 -14.11 3.58
C ASP A 68 -1.73 -12.60 3.51
N PHE A 69 -0.73 -11.76 3.79
CA PHE A 69 -0.84 -10.30 3.67
C PHE A 69 -0.76 -9.81 2.21
N CYS A 70 0.08 -10.44 1.39
CA CYS A 70 0.26 -10.13 -0.02
C CYS A 70 -0.77 -10.78 -0.95
N ALA A 71 -1.51 -11.76 -0.45
CA ALA A 71 -2.59 -12.38 -1.20
C ALA A 71 -3.70 -11.36 -1.48
N ASP A 72 -3.80 -10.95 -2.75
CA ASP A 72 -5.03 -10.36 -3.25
C ASP A 72 -6.14 -11.44 -3.24
N LEU A 73 -6.94 -11.45 -2.17
CA LEU A 73 -8.08 -12.36 -1.98
C LEU A 73 -9.22 -12.12 -2.98
N TYR A 74 -9.07 -11.21 -3.94
CA TYR A 74 -9.84 -11.24 -5.18
C TYR A 74 -9.33 -12.38 -6.07
N GLY A 75 -9.57 -13.62 -5.61
CA GLY A 75 -9.09 -14.87 -6.16
C GLY A 75 -8.90 -14.83 -7.67
N SER A 76 -7.64 -14.92 -8.10
CA SER A 76 -7.34 -15.05 -9.52
C SER A 76 -7.76 -16.43 -10.00
N VAL A 77 -8.36 -16.53 -11.19
CA VAL A 77 -8.54 -17.84 -11.86
C VAL A 77 -7.22 -18.53 -12.12
N LYS A 78 -6.09 -17.85 -11.96
CA LYS A 78 -4.78 -18.49 -11.90
C LYS A 78 -4.73 -19.59 -10.82
N MET A 79 -5.40 -19.40 -9.67
CA MET A 79 -5.57 -20.45 -8.66
C MET A 79 -6.51 -21.57 -9.14
N ILE A 80 -7.51 -21.24 -9.96
CA ILE A 80 -8.42 -22.21 -10.58
C ILE A 80 -7.70 -23.02 -11.68
N GLU A 81 -6.79 -22.41 -12.44
CA GLU A 81 -6.01 -23.05 -13.51
C GLU A 81 -4.92 -23.98 -12.99
N THR A 82 -4.21 -23.62 -11.91
CA THR A 82 -3.15 -24.47 -11.36
C THR A 82 -3.69 -25.66 -10.58
N ASN A 83 -4.89 -25.55 -9.97
CA ASN A 83 -5.34 -26.56 -9.03
C ASN A 83 -6.50 -27.43 -9.54
N TRP A 84 -7.18 -27.07 -10.63
CA TRP A 84 -8.32 -27.85 -11.15
C TRP A 84 -8.09 -28.33 -12.60
N ASN A 85 -8.28 -29.64 -12.83
CA ASN A 85 -8.44 -30.21 -14.17
C ASN A 85 -9.84 -29.88 -14.71
N ILE A 86 -10.02 -28.66 -15.18
CA ILE A 86 -11.32 -28.15 -15.63
C ILE A 86 -11.55 -28.47 -17.10
N SER A 87 -12.79 -28.86 -17.43
CA SER A 87 -13.23 -29.06 -18.82
C SER A 87 -13.07 -27.78 -19.65
N LYS A 88 -12.83 -27.96 -20.96
CA LYS A 88 -12.73 -26.84 -21.89
C LYS A 88 -13.94 -25.90 -21.82
N GLU A 89 -15.15 -26.45 -21.75
CA GLU A 89 -16.40 -25.68 -21.63
C GLU A 89 -16.44 -24.78 -20.40
N ARG A 90 -15.98 -25.28 -19.24
CA ARG A 90 -15.95 -24.49 -18.02
C ARG A 90 -14.82 -23.45 -18.07
N LYS A 91 -13.70 -23.71 -18.75
CA LYS A 91 -12.68 -22.69 -19.04
C LYS A 91 -13.25 -21.58 -19.94
N ASP A 92 -13.97 -21.94 -21.00
CA ASP A 92 -14.57 -20.98 -21.93
C ASP A 92 -15.63 -20.11 -21.22
N TYR A 93 -16.45 -20.71 -20.35
CA TYR A 93 -17.40 -19.97 -19.52
C TYR A 93 -16.70 -18.98 -18.57
N ILE A 94 -15.65 -19.43 -17.88
CA ILE A 94 -14.87 -18.57 -16.98
C ILE A 94 -14.26 -17.41 -17.76
N ASN A 95 -13.60 -17.68 -18.89
CA ASN A 95 -13.05 -16.63 -19.76
C ASN A 95 -14.12 -15.62 -20.19
N SER A 96 -15.34 -16.07 -20.50
CA SER A 96 -16.44 -15.17 -20.86
C SER A 96 -16.88 -14.24 -19.72
N ILE A 97 -16.80 -14.68 -18.46
CA ILE A 97 -17.02 -13.82 -17.28
C ILE A 97 -15.90 -12.79 -17.16
N PHE A 98 -14.66 -13.22 -17.38
CA PHE A 98 -13.46 -12.40 -17.20
C PHE A 98 -13.39 -11.29 -18.26
N ASP A 99 -13.69 -11.61 -19.50
CA ASP A 99 -13.66 -10.65 -20.61
C ASP A 99 -14.94 -9.81 -20.71
N LYS A 100 -15.93 -10.06 -19.84
CA LYS A 100 -17.15 -9.25 -19.80
C LYS A 100 -16.82 -7.81 -19.42
N CYS A 101 -17.31 -6.86 -20.21
CA CYS A 101 -17.25 -5.43 -19.91
C CYS A 101 -18.65 -4.82 -19.95
N GLU A 102 -18.99 -4.03 -18.94
CA GLU A 102 -20.25 -3.29 -18.81
C GLU A 102 -20.05 -1.76 -18.86
N LEU A 103 -18.80 -1.30 -18.95
CA LEU A 103 -18.47 0.12 -19.09
C LEU A 103 -18.73 0.62 -20.51
N LYS A 104 -19.32 1.81 -20.63
CA LYS A 104 -19.65 2.42 -21.93
C LYS A 104 -18.59 3.38 -22.43
N MET A 105 -17.85 4.02 -21.53
CA MET A 105 -16.91 5.09 -21.85
C MET A 105 -15.62 4.87 -21.07
N TYR A 106 -14.53 4.61 -21.79
CA TYR A 106 -13.17 4.53 -21.25
C TYR A 106 -12.17 4.66 -22.42
N PRO A 107 -10.91 5.05 -22.16
CA PRO A 107 -9.91 5.20 -23.23
C PRO A 107 -9.48 3.87 -23.84
N ASP A 108 -9.21 3.86 -25.15
CA ASP A 108 -8.83 2.65 -25.91
C ASP A 108 -7.51 2.02 -25.44
N TYR A 109 -6.63 2.79 -24.80
CA TYR A 109 -5.39 2.29 -24.20
C TYR A 109 -5.62 1.56 -22.87
N CYS A 110 -6.85 1.52 -22.35
CA CYS A 110 -7.24 0.77 -21.18
C CYS A 110 -8.07 -0.45 -21.57
N VAL A 111 -7.94 -1.53 -20.80
CA VAL A 111 -8.67 -2.78 -21.01
C VAL A 111 -9.73 -2.94 -19.92
N CYS A 112 -10.99 -3.10 -20.32
CA CYS A 112 -12.10 -3.36 -19.40
C CYS A 112 -12.34 -4.87 -19.26
N LYS A 113 -12.43 -5.36 -18.02
CA LYS A 113 -12.70 -6.76 -17.69
C LYS A 113 -13.57 -6.85 -16.44
N TYR A 114 -14.14 -8.03 -16.18
CA TYR A 114 -14.98 -8.32 -15.01
C TYR A 114 -16.04 -7.24 -14.74
N GLN A 115 -16.83 -6.94 -15.77
CA GLN A 115 -17.87 -5.93 -15.78
C GLN A 115 -17.33 -4.49 -15.69
N THR A 116 -16.75 -4.09 -14.56
CA THR A 116 -16.46 -2.67 -14.25
C THR A 116 -15.02 -2.41 -13.80
N ILE A 117 -14.12 -3.38 -13.97
CA ILE A 117 -12.69 -3.22 -13.66
C ILE A 117 -11.96 -2.71 -14.89
N LEU A 118 -11.22 -1.61 -14.74
CA LEU A 118 -10.48 -0.98 -15.81
C LEU A 118 -8.96 -1.09 -15.57
N TYR A 119 -8.28 -1.76 -16.48
CA TYR A 119 -6.84 -1.99 -16.50
C TYR A 119 -6.16 -0.96 -17.40
N CYS A 120 -5.53 0.04 -16.81
CA CYS A 120 -4.75 1.08 -17.49
C CYS A 120 -3.27 1.01 -17.05
N LYS A 121 -2.71 -0.19 -17.00
CA LYS A 121 -1.33 -0.45 -16.54
C LYS A 121 -0.35 -0.58 -17.70
N ASP A 122 0.93 -0.32 -17.45
CA ASP A 122 2.01 -0.50 -18.44
C ASP A 122 1.87 0.37 -19.70
N VAL A 123 1.12 1.50 -19.62
CA VAL A 123 0.84 2.39 -20.78
C VAL A 123 1.79 3.59 -20.81
N GLY A 124 2.47 3.92 -19.71
CA GLY A 124 3.31 5.12 -19.59
C GLY A 124 2.50 6.39 -19.32
N LEU A 125 1.35 6.27 -18.64
CA LEU A 125 0.52 7.42 -18.28
C LEU A 125 1.29 8.38 -17.38
N GLN A 126 1.19 9.68 -17.65
CA GLN A 126 1.74 10.72 -16.77
C GLN A 126 0.67 11.39 -15.90
N LYS A 127 -0.60 11.15 -16.21
CA LYS A 127 -1.77 11.73 -15.53
C LYS A 127 -2.88 10.68 -15.43
N ILE A 128 -3.78 10.90 -14.47
CA ILE A 128 -5.00 10.08 -14.33
C ILE A 128 -5.89 10.28 -15.56
N PRO A 129 -6.29 9.19 -16.25
CA PRO A 129 -7.16 9.29 -17.41
C PRO A 129 -8.48 9.98 -17.05
N GLN A 130 -9.04 10.73 -17.99
CA GLN A 130 -10.35 11.36 -17.86
C GLN A 130 -11.31 10.72 -18.87
N ASN A 131 -12.60 11.06 -18.80
CA ASN A 131 -13.65 10.46 -19.63
C ASN A 131 -13.81 8.95 -19.42
N ILE A 132 -13.89 8.55 -18.15
CA ILE A 132 -14.20 7.18 -17.76
C ILE A 132 -15.61 7.13 -17.16
N SER A 133 -16.33 6.05 -17.42
CA SER A 133 -17.67 5.79 -16.86
C SER A 133 -17.63 5.83 -15.33
N LYS A 134 -18.62 6.47 -14.70
CA LYS A 134 -18.71 6.60 -13.24
C LYS A 134 -18.94 5.26 -12.51
N GLU A 135 -19.31 4.23 -13.26
CA GLU A 135 -19.56 2.86 -12.80
C GLU A 135 -18.27 2.06 -12.58
N VAL A 136 -17.09 2.62 -12.87
CA VAL A 136 -15.81 1.96 -12.58
C VAL A 136 -15.69 1.69 -11.09
N THR A 137 -15.54 0.40 -10.75
CA THR A 137 -15.38 -0.07 -9.37
C THR A 137 -13.91 -0.25 -8.99
N ARG A 138 -13.06 -0.55 -9.97
CA ARG A 138 -11.60 -0.66 -9.78
C ARG A 138 -10.84 -0.11 -10.96
N LEU A 139 -9.84 0.69 -10.65
CA LEU A 139 -8.95 1.32 -11.63
C LEU A 139 -7.51 0.91 -11.34
N ILE A 140 -6.89 0.17 -12.26
CA ILE A 140 -5.53 -0.33 -12.11
C ILE A 140 -4.60 0.53 -12.96
N LEU A 141 -3.73 1.31 -12.31
CA LEU A 141 -2.80 2.25 -12.93
C LEU A 141 -1.32 1.89 -12.69
N ALA A 142 -1.06 0.62 -12.35
CA ALA A 142 0.28 0.14 -12.05
C ALA A 142 1.26 0.36 -13.23
N ASN A 143 2.54 0.50 -12.89
CA ASN A 143 3.64 0.66 -13.85
C ASN A 143 3.41 1.77 -14.90
N ASN A 144 3.05 2.95 -14.43
CA ASN A 144 2.95 4.18 -15.23
C ASN A 144 3.90 5.25 -14.69
N SER A 145 4.03 6.37 -15.40
CA SER A 145 4.89 7.51 -15.03
C SER A 145 4.11 8.63 -14.30
N ILE A 146 3.13 8.25 -13.47
CA ILE A 146 2.31 9.21 -12.72
C ILE A 146 3.06 9.60 -11.44
N HIS A 147 3.72 10.76 -11.47
CA HIS A 147 4.51 11.24 -10.33
C HIS A 147 3.77 12.24 -9.43
N ASN A 148 2.76 12.95 -9.97
CA ASN A 148 2.05 14.00 -9.26
C ASN A 148 0.54 13.83 -9.42
N LEU A 149 -0.17 13.71 -8.29
CA LEU A 149 -1.62 13.68 -8.23
C LEU A 149 -2.13 15.04 -7.77
N LYS A 150 -3.00 15.66 -8.59
CA LYS A 150 -3.78 16.84 -8.18
C LYS A 150 -4.97 16.40 -7.33
N VAL A 151 -5.43 17.29 -6.45
CA VAL A 151 -6.59 17.08 -5.56
C VAL A 151 -7.85 16.62 -6.31
N ASP A 152 -8.02 17.08 -7.54
CA ASP A 152 -9.18 16.80 -8.39
C ASP A 152 -8.97 15.64 -9.38
N SER A 153 -7.80 14.98 -9.38
CA SER A 153 -7.47 13.94 -10.38
C SER A 153 -8.47 12.80 -10.40
N PHE A 154 -9.08 12.49 -9.24
CA PHE A 154 -10.06 11.43 -9.06
C PHE A 154 -11.51 11.94 -8.86
N LYS A 155 -11.78 13.24 -9.06
CA LYS A 155 -13.09 13.85 -8.77
C LYS A 155 -14.26 13.18 -9.49
N ASN A 156 -14.02 12.62 -10.66
CA ASN A 156 -15.04 11.98 -11.50
C ASN A 156 -15.22 10.48 -11.22
N TYR A 157 -14.44 9.92 -10.30
CA TYR A 157 -14.53 8.52 -9.92
C TYR A 157 -15.30 8.37 -8.61
N ARG A 158 -16.18 7.37 -8.52
CA ARG A 158 -16.80 6.95 -7.27
C ARG A 158 -15.90 5.91 -6.58
N LEU A 159 -14.75 6.37 -6.09
CA LEU A 159 -13.83 5.53 -5.32
C LEU A 159 -14.19 5.67 -3.85
N ASP A 160 -14.88 4.68 -3.29
CA ASP A 160 -14.92 4.51 -1.84
C ASP A 160 -13.55 3.93 -1.43
N MET A 161 -12.73 4.74 -0.75
CA MET A 161 -11.51 4.22 -0.11
C MET A 161 -11.96 3.40 1.11
N MET A 162 -11.94 2.08 0.97
CA MET A 162 -11.92 1.15 2.10
C MET A 162 -10.50 1.03 2.65
#